data_AF-A0A8T1VBB4-F1
#
_entry.id   AF-A0A8T1VBB4-F1
#
_cell.length_a   1.000
_cell.length_b   1.000
_cell.length_c   1.000
_cell.angle_alpha   90.00
_cell.angle_beta   90.00
_cell.angle_gamma   90.00
#
_symmetry.space_group_name_H-M   'P 1'
#
loop_
_entity.id
_entity.type
_entity.pdbx_description
1 polymer ?
#
loop_
_entity_poly.entity_id
_entity_poly.type
_entity_poly.pdbx_seq_one_letter_code
_entity_poly.pdbx_strand_id
1 'polypeptide(L)'
;MIQHAKLMSPAGLASAKQEINEALNDLKASPSNAQSVYTNLTRILSALADHPQAQLAVDSTLATEERVKLLRGLVQIHLCEEEVQWVLGRVIALACQASIRFQCQAGRLEMWSELFDMRSAHAQSIRVQEASLRACEVLFRSNELHVTKLRPRQLMDDLLGVMDRFLRVETPRRRAHALVVAALRVLVALYSSPRPIGLMLFNGERSTEGSKWPREISRRMLDSFAVFNREVASIRSWLDMALLLLRQHPVQALEALFAPAPSKETTWWLAAVVETWQPQAEVMSALLATLTHLFALPHSTLGDEVQVALAEKLILEQRLLGVVCGVVDHYHRASRALEAQGTGSTNEDAAVLVLLEATRVARQWSERPKLAPRFAASQGSLLPVLIEQLEMQSKLPSKRLVFVLEILLLLRHLAVHRVLLVSESLHASLKWLRCGSSIGGSPCAGHDGDLHALVAREARDLHQLIGSGICGAESTTRDRNPRSVVVVSRAVAVQRRRRAENVKPETLAAYRR
;
A
#
# COMPACT_ATOMS: atom_id res chain seq x y z
N MET A 1 -17.78 26.77 5.90
CA MET A 1 -16.80 27.68 5.27
C MET A 1 -16.48 28.91 6.13
N ILE A 2 -17.46 29.68 6.64
CA ILE A 2 -17.20 30.91 7.42
C ILE A 2 -16.41 30.64 8.72
N GLN A 3 -16.73 29.59 9.48
CA GLN A 3 -15.99 29.21 10.69
C GLN A 3 -14.55 28.76 10.39
N HIS A 4 -14.37 28.00 9.30
CA HIS A 4 -13.05 27.58 8.83
C HIS A 4 -12.19 28.76 8.39
N ALA A 5 -12.77 29.77 7.73
CA ALA A 5 -12.06 31.01 7.37
C ALA A 5 -11.66 31.84 8.61
N LYS A 6 -12.52 31.88 9.65
CA LYS A 6 -12.20 32.52 10.94
C LYS A 6 -11.05 31.80 11.66
N LEU A 7 -11.06 30.47 11.70
CA LEU A 7 -9.99 29.68 12.32
C LEU A 7 -8.67 29.74 11.55
N MET A 8 -8.71 29.92 10.23
CA MET A 8 -7.53 30.16 9.39
C MET A 8 -6.91 31.56 9.56
N SER A 9 -7.62 32.48 10.23
CA SER A 9 -7.11 33.85 10.43
C SER A 9 -6.01 33.90 11.50
N PRO A 10 -5.11 34.88 11.44
CA PRO A 10 -4.10 35.09 12.49
C PRO A 10 -4.70 35.23 13.89
N ALA A 11 -5.89 35.83 14.00
CA ALA A 11 -6.62 35.98 15.26
C ALA A 11 -7.15 34.64 15.79
N GLY A 12 -7.65 33.77 14.90
CA GLY A 12 -8.08 32.41 15.25
C GLY A 12 -6.92 31.57 15.81
N LEU A 13 -5.78 31.61 15.13
CA LEU A 13 -4.56 30.95 15.60
C LEU A 13 -4.03 31.53 16.92
N ALA A 14 -4.05 32.85 17.08
CA ALA A 14 -3.62 33.51 18.33
C ALA A 14 -4.51 33.10 19.51
N SER A 15 -5.83 33.07 19.31
CA SER A 15 -6.79 32.62 20.32
C SER A 15 -6.57 31.16 20.71
N ALA A 16 -6.36 30.26 19.73
CA ALA A 16 -6.07 28.86 20.02
C ALA A 16 -4.76 28.70 20.82
N LYS A 17 -3.71 29.45 20.45
CA LYS A 17 -2.42 29.44 21.20
C LYS A 17 -2.57 29.96 22.62
N GLN A 18 -3.35 31.02 22.81
CA GLN A 18 -3.61 31.59 24.12
C GLN A 18 -4.33 30.57 25.01
N GLU A 19 -5.43 30.00 24.53
CA GLU A 19 -6.21 28.99 25.25
C GLU A 19 -5.36 27.78 25.67
N ILE A 20 -4.51 27.28 24.75
CA ILE A 20 -3.59 26.18 25.05
C ILE A 20 -2.58 26.58 26.13
N ASN A 21 -1.98 27.77 26.04
CA ASN A 21 -0.98 28.22 27.01
C ASN A 21 -1.58 28.46 28.41
N GLU A 22 -2.77 29.03 28.49
CA GLU A 22 -3.51 29.22 29.75
C GLU A 22 -3.79 27.86 30.39
N ALA A 23 -4.41 26.94 29.65
CA ALA A 23 -4.70 25.60 30.14
C ALA A 23 -3.43 24.84 30.57
N LEU A 24 -2.32 24.97 29.82
CA LEU A 24 -1.04 24.36 30.19
C LEU A 24 -0.42 24.98 31.46
N ASN A 25 -0.65 26.27 31.73
CA ASN A 25 -0.17 26.91 32.95
C ASN A 25 -1.00 26.47 34.16
N ASP A 26 -2.32 26.35 33.99
CA ASP A 26 -3.22 25.83 35.02
C ASP A 26 -2.89 24.36 35.37
N LEU A 27 -2.57 23.54 34.36
CA LEU A 27 -2.09 22.17 34.54
C LEU A 27 -0.78 22.11 35.34
N LYS A 28 0.15 23.04 35.12
CA LYS A 28 1.40 23.11 35.91
C LYS A 28 1.14 23.54 37.35
N ALA A 29 0.16 24.41 37.57
CA ALA A 29 -0.15 24.95 38.89
C ALA A 29 -0.89 23.93 39.78
N SER A 30 -1.72 23.06 39.19
CA SER A 30 -2.52 22.07 39.94
C SER A 30 -2.50 20.68 39.28
N PRO A 31 -1.33 20.03 39.17
CA PRO A 31 -1.16 18.80 38.41
C PRO A 31 -1.77 17.55 39.07
N SER A 32 -2.21 17.63 40.32
CA SER A 32 -2.78 16.51 41.09
C SER A 32 -4.32 16.55 41.21
N ASN A 33 -4.97 17.62 40.75
CA ASN A 33 -6.42 17.75 40.83
C ASN A 33 -7.06 17.22 39.54
N ALA A 34 -7.61 16.00 39.59
CA ALA A 34 -8.16 15.31 38.43
C ALA A 34 -9.24 16.12 37.69
N GLN A 35 -10.12 16.82 38.41
CA GLN A 35 -11.19 17.62 37.79
C GLN A 35 -10.63 18.86 37.06
N SER A 36 -9.67 19.53 37.67
CA SER A 36 -8.96 20.65 37.05
C SER A 36 -8.19 20.18 35.81
N VAL A 37 -7.49 19.06 35.93
CA VAL A 37 -6.72 18.47 34.84
C VAL A 37 -7.61 18.06 33.67
N TYR A 38 -8.71 17.35 33.93
CA TYR A 38 -9.69 16.99 32.90
C TYR A 38 -10.24 18.22 32.16
N THR A 39 -10.60 19.27 32.91
CA THR A 39 -11.14 20.51 32.35
C THR A 39 -10.12 21.19 31.42
N ASN A 40 -8.88 21.33 31.88
CA ASN A 40 -7.83 21.99 31.10
C ASN A 40 -7.37 21.16 29.90
N LEU A 41 -7.30 19.83 30.01
CA LEU A 41 -7.04 18.96 28.87
C LEU A 41 -8.17 19.03 27.83
N THR A 42 -9.42 19.17 28.26
CA THR A 42 -10.57 19.32 27.36
C THR A 42 -10.55 20.66 26.62
N ARG A 43 -10.09 21.73 27.28
CA ARG A 43 -9.83 23.04 26.65
C ARG A 43 -8.77 22.91 25.55
N ILE A 44 -7.63 22.28 25.85
CA ILE A 44 -6.56 22.02 24.87
C ILE A 44 -7.08 21.17 23.69
N LEU A 45 -7.82 20.11 23.99
CA LEU A 45 -8.40 19.23 22.98
C LEU A 45 -9.33 20.01 22.04
N SER A 46 -10.20 20.86 22.59
CA SER A 46 -11.15 21.67 21.82
C SER A 46 -10.46 22.73 20.97
N ALA A 47 -9.36 23.31 21.45
CA ALA A 47 -8.57 24.28 20.70
C ALA A 47 -7.82 23.65 19.51
N LEU A 48 -7.47 22.36 19.59
CA LEU A 48 -6.75 21.64 18.55
C LEU A 48 -7.65 20.89 17.56
N ALA A 49 -8.76 20.34 18.04
CA ALA A 49 -9.66 19.52 17.24
C ALA A 49 -10.17 20.30 16.02
N ASP A 50 -9.96 19.73 14.83
CA ASP A 50 -10.35 20.29 13.54
C ASP A 50 -9.82 21.71 13.25
N HIS A 51 -8.79 22.16 13.99
CA HIS A 51 -8.17 23.46 13.74
C HIS A 51 -7.28 23.38 12.49
N PRO A 52 -7.53 24.19 11.45
CA PRO A 52 -6.86 24.05 10.17
C PRO A 52 -5.37 24.43 10.20
N GLN A 53 -4.95 25.15 11.25
CA GLN A 53 -3.55 25.47 11.56
C GLN A 53 -3.03 24.76 12.82
N ALA A 54 -3.56 23.58 13.15
CA ALA A 54 -3.18 22.83 14.36
C ALA A 54 -1.66 22.62 14.49
N GLN A 55 -0.97 22.36 13.38
CA GLN A 55 0.50 22.21 13.38
C GLN A 55 1.20 23.42 14.01
N LEU A 56 0.88 24.65 13.57
CA LEU A 56 1.50 25.88 14.07
C LEU A 56 1.16 26.15 15.53
N ALA A 57 -0.07 25.81 15.96
CA ALA A 57 -0.46 25.92 17.35
C ALA A 57 0.36 24.98 18.23
N VAL A 58 0.46 23.70 17.86
CA VAL A 58 1.24 22.68 18.59
C VAL A 58 2.72 23.02 18.61
N ASP A 59 3.31 23.40 17.47
CA ASP A 59 4.75 23.70 17.36
C ASP A 59 5.20 24.85 18.26
N SER A 60 4.33 25.83 18.51
CA SER A 60 4.64 27.01 19.32
C SER A 60 4.22 26.92 20.79
N THR A 61 3.45 25.90 21.18
CA THR A 61 2.93 25.75 22.54
C THR A 61 3.35 24.42 23.18
N LEU A 62 2.92 23.30 22.59
CA LEU A 62 3.06 21.95 23.13
C LEU A 62 4.40 21.28 22.78
N ALA A 63 5.00 21.61 21.64
CA ALA A 63 6.18 20.92 21.10
C ALA A 63 7.52 21.28 21.80
N THR A 64 7.45 21.77 23.04
CA THR A 64 8.62 22.05 23.89
C THR A 64 8.86 20.88 24.84
N GLU A 65 10.12 20.57 25.13
CA GLU A 65 10.49 19.44 26.01
C GLU A 65 9.79 19.53 27.39
N GLU A 66 9.66 20.73 27.94
CA GLU A 66 9.01 20.98 29.24
C GLU A 66 7.51 20.63 29.21
N ARG A 67 6.79 21.02 28.16
CA ARG A 67 5.34 20.74 28.06
C ARG A 67 5.07 19.27 27.73
N VAL A 68 5.94 18.63 26.95
CA VAL A 68 5.86 17.18 26.73
C VAL A 68 6.15 16.42 28.03
N LYS A 69 7.12 16.86 28.84
CA LYS A 69 7.38 16.31 30.19
C LYS A 69 6.17 16.49 31.12
N LEU A 70 5.50 17.63 31.08
CA LEU A 70 4.27 17.86 31.84
C LEU A 70 3.18 16.84 31.46
N LEU A 71 2.87 16.71 30.18
CA LEU A 71 1.84 15.76 29.71
C LEU A 71 2.20 14.32 30.11
N ARG A 72 3.49 13.96 29.99
CA ARG A 72 4.01 12.66 30.42
C ARG A 72 3.78 12.44 31.93
N GLY A 73 4.10 13.44 32.76
CA GLY A 73 3.89 13.37 34.21
C GLY A 73 2.42 13.27 34.60
N LEU A 74 1.51 13.93 33.87
CA LEU A 74 0.07 13.81 34.10
C LEU A 74 -0.46 12.39 33.85
N VAL A 75 0.12 11.65 32.91
CA VAL A 75 -0.25 10.23 32.70
C VAL A 75 0.03 9.43 33.98
N GLN A 76 1.18 9.65 34.60
CA GLN A 76 1.61 8.94 35.81
C GLN A 76 0.78 9.31 37.03
N ILE A 77 0.54 10.61 37.23
CA ILE A 77 -0.21 11.12 38.38
C ILE A 77 -1.64 10.62 38.37
N HIS A 78 -2.27 10.62 37.19
CA HIS A 78 -3.70 10.33 37.03
C HIS A 78 -3.98 8.93 36.45
N LEU A 79 -3.11 7.96 36.71
CA LEU A 79 -3.18 6.64 36.10
C LEU A 79 -4.47 5.87 36.43
N CYS A 80 -5.16 6.24 37.52
CA CYS A 80 -6.39 5.59 37.95
C CYS A 80 -7.66 6.29 37.42
N GLU A 81 -7.53 7.51 36.88
CA GLU A 81 -8.65 8.35 36.46
C GLU A 81 -8.97 8.18 34.97
N GLU A 82 -9.93 7.32 34.66
CA GLU A 82 -10.29 6.93 33.30
C GLU A 82 -10.56 8.12 32.37
N GLU A 83 -11.37 9.11 32.81
CA GLU A 83 -11.72 10.26 31.97
C GLU A 83 -10.52 11.19 31.72
N VAL A 84 -9.60 11.33 32.69
CA VAL A 84 -8.35 12.08 32.50
C VAL A 84 -7.48 11.39 31.46
N GLN A 85 -7.27 10.08 31.61
CA GLN A 85 -6.47 9.28 30.67
C GLN A 85 -7.05 9.29 29.26
N TRP A 86 -8.37 9.20 29.14
CA TRP A 86 -9.04 9.27 27.84
C TRP A 86 -8.78 10.60 27.12
N VAL A 87 -8.96 11.74 27.79
CA VAL A 87 -8.71 13.06 27.17
C VAL A 87 -7.22 13.26 26.90
N LEU A 88 -6.35 12.88 27.85
CA LEU A 88 -4.91 13.00 27.73
C LEU A 88 -4.37 12.23 26.52
N GLY A 89 -4.80 10.99 26.33
CA GLY A 89 -4.45 10.19 25.16
C GLY A 89 -4.89 10.84 23.84
N ARG A 90 -6.07 11.47 23.80
CA ARG A 90 -6.54 12.20 22.61
C ARG A 90 -5.72 13.46 22.32
N VAL A 91 -5.36 14.23 23.35
CA VAL A 91 -4.49 15.40 23.20
C VAL A 91 -3.13 14.97 22.64
N ILE A 92 -2.53 13.92 23.20
CA ILE A 92 -1.25 13.38 22.71
C ILE A 92 -1.37 12.91 21.26
N ALA A 93 -2.42 12.16 20.92
CA ALA A 93 -2.64 11.67 19.56
C ALA A 93 -2.76 12.81 18.54
N LEU A 94 -3.55 13.85 18.84
CA LEU A 94 -3.72 15.01 17.97
C LEU A 94 -2.44 15.85 17.86
N ALA A 95 -1.75 16.09 18.98
CA ALA A 95 -0.50 16.83 18.99
C ALA A 95 0.58 16.10 18.17
N CYS A 96 0.66 14.78 18.32
CA CYS A 96 1.51 13.95 17.46
C CYS A 96 1.08 14.11 16.00
N GLN A 97 -0.21 13.94 15.67
CA GLN A 97 -0.66 13.97 14.28
C GLN A 97 -0.39 15.32 13.60
N ALA A 98 -0.51 16.41 14.36
CA ALA A 98 -0.33 17.76 13.85
C ALA A 98 1.15 18.19 13.73
N SER A 99 2.05 17.70 14.57
CA SER A 99 3.43 18.23 14.67
C SER A 99 4.49 17.14 14.75
N ILE A 100 5.38 17.11 13.76
CA ILE A 100 6.60 16.28 13.77
C ILE A 100 7.50 16.68 14.95
N ARG A 101 7.59 17.98 15.27
CA ARG A 101 8.40 18.46 16.40
C ARG A 101 7.91 17.87 17.73
N PHE A 102 6.59 17.85 17.95
CA PHE A 102 6.00 17.23 19.13
C PHE A 102 6.27 15.72 19.14
N GLN A 103 6.04 15.03 18.01
CA GLN A 103 6.35 13.59 17.88
C GLN A 103 7.79 13.28 18.28
N CYS A 104 8.77 14.05 17.79
CA CYS A 104 10.18 13.87 18.08
C CYS A 104 10.51 14.07 19.57
N GLN A 105 9.92 15.07 20.22
CA GLN A 105 10.10 15.28 21.66
C GLN A 105 9.43 14.17 22.49
N ALA A 106 8.21 13.78 22.13
CA ALA A 106 7.46 12.72 22.81
C ALA A 106 8.20 11.38 22.74
N GLY A 107 8.77 11.03 21.59
CA GLY A 107 9.57 9.83 21.50
C GLY A 107 10.96 9.94 22.15
N ARG A 108 11.63 11.10 22.13
CA ARG A 108 12.86 11.30 22.93
C ARG A 108 12.60 11.08 24.43
N LEU A 109 11.42 11.46 24.90
CA LEU A 109 10.99 11.30 26.30
C LEU A 109 10.33 9.95 26.59
N GLU A 110 10.34 9.02 25.64
CA GLU A 110 9.81 7.66 25.78
C GLU A 110 8.33 7.63 26.17
N MET A 111 7.54 8.61 25.70
CA MET A 111 6.12 8.77 26.05
C MET A 111 5.27 7.53 25.72
N TRP A 112 5.74 6.67 24.81
CA TRP A 112 5.10 5.38 24.56
C TRP A 112 5.01 4.53 25.83
N SER A 113 5.99 4.58 26.75
CA SER A 113 5.99 3.82 28.00
C SER A 113 4.77 4.16 28.85
N GLU A 114 4.49 5.44 29.03
CA GLU A 114 3.33 5.88 29.82
C GLU A 114 2.01 5.50 29.14
N LEU A 115 1.98 5.51 27.79
CA LEU A 115 0.81 5.04 27.05
C LEU A 115 0.57 3.53 27.24
N PHE A 116 1.59 2.72 27.52
CA PHE A 116 1.43 1.32 27.95
C PHE A 116 0.87 1.21 29.34
N ASP A 117 1.42 1.99 30.28
CA ASP A 117 0.97 1.96 31.67
C ASP A 117 -0.51 2.37 31.75
N MET A 118 -0.90 3.40 31.00
CA MET A 118 -2.29 3.83 30.81
C MET A 118 -3.20 2.69 30.32
N ARG A 119 -2.76 1.88 29.36
CA ARG A 119 -3.56 0.73 28.88
C ARG A 119 -3.58 -0.42 29.87
N SER A 120 -2.49 -0.65 30.58
CA SER A 120 -2.40 -1.70 31.59
C SER A 120 -3.33 -1.42 32.76
N ALA A 121 -3.38 -0.16 33.22
CA ALA A 121 -4.28 0.29 34.28
C ALA A 121 -5.76 0.22 33.87
N HIS A 122 -6.06 0.48 32.59
CA HIS A 122 -7.42 0.52 32.07
C HIS A 122 -7.68 -0.55 31.00
N ALA A 123 -7.35 -1.81 31.30
CA ALA A 123 -7.43 -2.93 30.36
C ALA A 123 -8.83 -3.15 29.75
N GLN A 124 -9.89 -2.78 30.48
CA GLN A 124 -11.29 -2.95 30.08
C GLN A 124 -11.92 -1.69 29.46
N SER A 125 -11.31 -0.51 29.64
CA SER A 125 -11.88 0.73 29.10
C SER A 125 -11.58 0.88 27.61
N ILE A 126 -12.60 0.65 26.78
CA ILE A 126 -12.48 0.79 25.32
C ILE A 126 -11.98 2.18 24.91
N ARG A 127 -12.45 3.24 25.58
CA ARG A 127 -12.11 4.63 25.22
C ARG A 127 -10.66 4.96 25.54
N VAL A 128 -10.16 4.52 26.69
CA VAL A 128 -8.75 4.72 27.09
C VAL A 128 -7.82 3.89 26.18
N GLN A 129 -8.17 2.63 25.92
CA GLN A 129 -7.43 1.79 24.97
C GLN A 129 -7.33 2.47 23.59
N GLU A 130 -8.44 2.98 23.08
CA GLU A 130 -8.48 3.63 21.76
C GLU A 130 -7.61 4.90 21.72
N ALA A 131 -7.72 5.76 22.74
CA ALA A 131 -6.96 7.00 22.81
C ALA A 131 -5.45 6.71 22.86
N SER A 132 -5.03 5.74 23.67
CA SER A 132 -3.64 5.31 23.78
C SER A 132 -3.13 4.69 22.48
N LEU A 133 -3.89 3.79 21.85
CA LEU A 133 -3.49 3.14 20.60
C LEU A 133 -3.33 4.15 19.46
N ARG A 134 -4.23 5.12 19.34
CA ARG A 134 -4.11 6.20 18.34
C ARG A 134 -2.85 7.04 18.57
N ALA A 135 -2.53 7.37 19.82
CA ALA A 135 -1.30 8.07 20.15
C ALA A 135 -0.05 7.23 19.78
N CYS A 136 -0.03 5.95 20.13
CA CYS A 136 1.04 5.02 19.77
C CYS A 136 1.20 4.87 18.25
N GLU A 137 0.10 4.75 17.49
CA GLU A 137 0.13 4.58 16.03
C GLU A 137 0.85 5.76 15.36
N VAL A 138 0.52 6.98 15.77
CA VAL A 138 1.15 8.18 15.22
C VAL A 138 2.59 8.34 15.69
N LEU A 139 2.89 8.04 16.96
CA LEU A 139 4.25 8.07 17.48
C LEU A 139 5.18 7.10 16.70
N PHE A 140 4.75 5.87 16.48
CA PHE A 140 5.57 4.86 15.80
C PHE A 140 5.65 5.02 14.29
N ARG A 141 4.73 5.76 13.64
CA ARG A 141 4.82 6.08 12.22
C ARG A 141 5.99 6.99 11.86
N SER A 142 6.51 7.78 12.79
CA SER A 142 7.59 8.71 12.50
C SER A 142 8.93 7.97 12.36
N ASN A 143 9.55 8.06 11.19
CA ASN A 143 10.86 7.45 10.89
C ASN A 143 12.03 8.12 11.64
N GLU A 144 11.77 9.18 12.40
CA GLU A 144 12.79 10.04 13.03
C GLU A 144 13.18 9.61 14.45
N LEU A 145 12.47 8.66 15.08
CA LEU A 145 12.62 8.42 16.52
C LEU A 145 13.77 7.49 16.95
N HIS A 146 14.51 7.97 17.95
CA HIS A 146 15.45 7.24 18.80
C HIS A 146 14.69 6.33 19.78
N VAL A 147 14.19 5.20 19.28
CA VAL A 147 13.57 4.16 20.11
C VAL A 147 14.69 3.34 20.78
N THR A 148 15.28 3.85 21.86
CA THR A 148 16.50 3.26 22.47
C THR A 148 16.22 2.25 23.58
N LYS A 149 15.03 2.26 24.22
CA LYS A 149 14.67 1.36 25.33
C LYS A 149 13.35 0.59 25.18
N LEU A 150 12.77 0.59 23.99
CA LEU A 150 11.51 -0.10 23.78
C LEU A 150 11.71 -1.60 23.93
N ARG A 151 10.89 -2.25 24.77
CA ARG A 151 10.89 -3.70 25.00
C ARG A 151 9.87 -4.34 24.04
N PRO A 152 10.30 -4.82 22.85
CA PRO A 152 9.36 -5.15 21.77
C PRO A 152 8.46 -6.33 22.12
N ARG A 153 8.92 -7.26 22.98
CA ARG A 153 8.14 -8.41 23.46
C ARG A 153 6.95 -8.00 24.32
N GLN A 154 7.19 -7.20 25.36
CA GLN A 154 6.11 -6.75 26.26
C GLN A 154 5.05 -5.93 25.50
N LEU A 155 5.52 -5.11 24.56
CA LEU A 155 4.68 -4.38 23.62
C LEU A 155 3.80 -5.31 22.79
N MET A 156 4.43 -6.31 22.19
CA MET A 156 3.74 -7.30 21.36
C MET A 156 2.68 -8.06 22.17
N ASP A 157 3.04 -8.57 23.35
CA ASP A 157 2.13 -9.33 24.19
C ASP A 157 0.93 -8.47 24.65
N ASP A 158 1.15 -7.19 24.96
CA ASP A 158 0.07 -6.25 25.27
C ASP A 158 -0.88 -6.05 24.07
N LEU A 159 -0.34 -5.74 22.89
CA LEU A 159 -1.13 -5.48 21.69
C LEU A 159 -1.87 -6.73 21.18
N LEU A 160 -1.22 -7.90 21.23
CA LEU A 160 -1.87 -9.18 20.96
C LEU A 160 -2.97 -9.45 21.99
N GLY A 161 -2.71 -9.16 23.28
CA GLY A 161 -3.70 -9.24 24.34
C GLY A 161 -4.91 -8.34 24.10
N VAL A 162 -4.72 -7.12 23.59
CA VAL A 162 -5.83 -6.23 23.18
C VAL A 162 -6.63 -6.90 22.05
N MET A 163 -5.95 -7.43 21.02
CA MET A 163 -6.65 -8.11 19.93
C MET A 163 -7.43 -9.34 20.41
N ASP A 164 -6.83 -10.18 21.28
CA ASP A 164 -7.49 -11.35 21.85
C ASP A 164 -8.72 -10.99 22.67
N ARG A 165 -8.64 -9.92 23.47
CA ARG A 165 -9.77 -9.43 24.28
C ARG A 165 -10.91 -8.92 23.40
N PHE A 166 -10.63 -8.15 22.35
CA PHE A 166 -11.65 -7.39 21.63
C PHE A 166 -12.10 -8.00 20.30
N LEU A 167 -11.37 -8.96 19.73
CA LEU A 167 -11.73 -9.61 18.46
C LEU A 167 -13.06 -10.39 18.55
N ARG A 168 -13.35 -10.97 19.71
CA ARG A 168 -14.54 -11.83 19.94
C ARG A 168 -15.67 -11.14 20.71
N VAL A 169 -15.54 -9.84 21.00
CA VAL A 169 -16.56 -9.10 21.76
C VAL A 169 -17.81 -8.90 20.91
N GLU A 170 -18.92 -9.48 21.34
CA GLU A 170 -20.18 -9.47 20.60
C GLU A 170 -20.88 -8.11 20.66
N THR A 171 -20.72 -7.32 21.73
CA THR A 171 -21.33 -5.98 21.90
C THR A 171 -20.52 -5.05 22.84
N PRO A 172 -20.36 -3.73 22.54
CA PRO A 172 -20.65 -3.04 21.29
C PRO A 172 -19.54 -3.29 20.25
N ARG A 173 -19.84 -4.19 19.30
CA ARG A 173 -18.92 -4.76 18.30
C ARG A 173 -18.10 -3.72 17.53
N ARG A 174 -18.69 -2.57 17.18
CA ARG A 174 -18.01 -1.53 16.36
C ARG A 174 -16.80 -0.90 17.05
N ARG A 175 -16.89 -0.59 18.35
CA ARG A 175 -15.77 0.04 19.08
C ARG A 175 -14.69 -0.98 19.41
N ALA A 176 -15.08 -2.20 19.80
CA ALA A 176 -14.13 -3.30 20.00
C ALA A 176 -13.36 -3.63 18.70
N HIS A 177 -14.04 -3.65 17.55
CA HIS A 177 -13.41 -3.81 16.24
C HIS A 177 -12.45 -2.66 15.91
N ALA A 178 -12.81 -1.41 16.22
CA ALA A 178 -11.91 -0.28 16.03
C ALA A 178 -10.62 -0.41 16.86
N LEU A 179 -10.68 -1.00 18.06
CA LEU A 179 -9.51 -1.31 18.87
C LEU A 179 -8.62 -2.37 18.23
N VAL A 180 -9.21 -3.45 17.71
CA VAL A 180 -8.46 -4.50 17.00
C VAL A 180 -7.72 -3.90 15.79
N VAL A 181 -8.40 -3.02 15.04
CA VAL A 181 -7.82 -2.30 13.92
C VAL A 181 -6.66 -1.42 14.37
N ALA A 182 -6.85 -0.62 15.42
CA ALA A 182 -5.81 0.28 15.93
C ALA A 182 -4.60 -0.50 16.48
N ALA A 183 -4.83 -1.56 17.26
CA ALA A 183 -3.76 -2.41 17.79
C ALA A 183 -2.92 -3.04 16.66
N LEU A 184 -3.59 -3.54 15.61
CA LEU A 184 -2.90 -4.11 14.45
C LEU A 184 -2.10 -3.05 13.67
N ARG A 185 -2.62 -1.83 13.53
CA ARG A 185 -1.87 -0.72 12.91
C ARG A 185 -0.64 -0.34 13.72
N VAL A 186 -0.74 -0.32 15.05
CA VAL A 186 0.40 -0.08 15.95
C VAL A 186 1.43 -1.19 15.80
N LEU A 187 1.02 -2.46 15.76
CA LEU A 187 1.88 -3.62 15.54
C LEU A 187 2.64 -3.52 14.21
N VAL A 188 1.92 -3.24 13.13
CA VAL A 188 2.51 -3.10 11.80
C VAL A 188 3.45 -1.89 11.78
N ALA A 189 3.05 -0.72 12.30
CA ALA A 189 3.91 0.47 12.36
C ALA A 189 5.23 0.20 13.11
N LEU A 190 5.17 -0.54 14.22
CA LEU A 190 6.36 -0.90 15.00
C LEU A 190 7.32 -1.80 14.21
N TYR A 191 6.81 -2.84 13.57
CA TYR A 191 7.63 -3.82 12.83
C TYR A 191 8.02 -3.37 11.42
N SER A 192 7.41 -2.27 10.97
CA SER A 192 7.67 -1.64 9.70
C SER A 192 8.51 -0.38 9.74
N SER A 193 8.94 0.04 10.92
CA SER A 193 10.03 1.02 10.99
C SER A 193 11.27 0.43 10.31
N PRO A 194 12.03 1.15 9.47
CA PRO A 194 13.26 0.66 8.82
C PRO A 194 14.42 0.37 9.79
N ARG A 195 14.21 0.54 11.11
CA ARG A 195 15.21 0.32 12.16
C ARG A 195 15.08 -0.99 12.98
N PRO A 196 14.28 -2.04 12.65
CA PRO A 196 14.12 -3.17 13.56
C PRO A 196 15.39 -4.03 13.59
N ILE A 197 16.34 -3.80 12.66
CA ILE A 197 17.66 -4.41 12.68
C ILE A 197 18.36 -4.05 14.00
N GLY A 198 18.16 -2.85 14.56
CA GLY A 198 18.70 -2.49 15.87
C GLY A 198 17.97 -3.17 17.03
N LEU A 199 16.63 -3.12 17.07
CA LEU A 199 15.85 -3.66 18.20
C LEU A 199 15.89 -5.20 18.30
N MET A 200 16.09 -5.91 17.18
CA MET A 200 16.34 -7.36 17.19
C MET A 200 17.78 -7.73 17.59
N LEU A 201 18.73 -6.80 17.49
CA LEU A 201 20.14 -7.05 17.82
C LEU A 201 20.51 -6.64 19.26
N PHE A 202 19.69 -5.85 19.96
CA PHE A 202 20.01 -5.36 21.32
C PHE A 202 19.61 -6.28 22.48
N ASN A 203 18.77 -7.28 22.24
CA ASN A 203 18.64 -8.43 23.12
C ASN A 203 19.10 -9.64 22.33
N GLY A 204 19.90 -10.54 22.91
CA GLY A 204 20.46 -11.74 22.25
C GLY A 204 19.43 -12.79 21.78
N GLU A 205 18.32 -12.34 21.20
CA GLU A 205 17.26 -13.09 20.55
C GLU A 205 17.80 -13.61 19.23
N ARG A 206 18.10 -14.90 19.23
CA ARG A 206 18.64 -15.63 18.08
C ARG A 206 17.79 -15.37 16.84
N SER A 207 18.42 -15.40 15.67
CA SER A 207 17.80 -15.19 14.33
C SER A 207 16.48 -15.95 14.07
N THR A 208 16.18 -17.00 14.85
CA THR A 208 14.92 -17.75 14.82
C THR A 208 13.72 -16.96 15.34
N GLU A 209 13.88 -16.11 16.37
CA GLU A 209 12.77 -15.35 16.98
C GLU A 209 12.37 -14.13 16.13
N GLY A 210 13.30 -13.54 15.38
CA GLY A 210 13.02 -12.47 14.42
C GLY A 210 12.00 -12.88 13.33
N SER A 211 11.87 -14.17 13.04
CA SER A 211 10.90 -14.72 12.09
C SER A 211 9.51 -15.02 12.70
N LYS A 212 9.38 -15.06 14.02
CA LYS A 212 8.13 -15.41 14.71
C LYS A 212 7.11 -14.28 14.59
N TRP A 213 7.53 -13.05 14.83
CA TRP A 213 6.63 -11.92 14.98
C TRP A 213 5.97 -11.48 13.67
N PRO A 214 6.69 -11.35 12.53
CA PRO A 214 6.02 -11.05 11.27
C PRO A 214 4.96 -12.10 10.90
N ARG A 215 5.23 -13.39 11.16
CA ARG A 215 4.24 -14.46 10.94
C ARG A 215 3.01 -14.33 11.85
N GLU A 216 3.23 -14.03 13.13
CA GLU A 216 2.14 -13.83 14.10
C GLU A 216 1.28 -12.63 13.72
N ILE A 217 1.89 -11.48 13.39
CA ILE A 217 1.17 -10.29 12.92
C ILE A 217 0.34 -10.65 11.69
N SER A 218 0.92 -11.31 10.69
CA SER A 218 0.19 -11.76 9.50
C SER A 218 -0.98 -12.70 9.81
N ARG A 219 -0.86 -13.61 10.78
CA ARG A 219 -1.98 -14.45 11.23
C ARG A 219 -3.08 -13.61 11.87
N ARG A 220 -2.72 -12.68 12.75
CA ARG A 220 -3.70 -11.76 13.37
C ARG A 220 -4.38 -10.85 12.34
N MET A 221 -3.68 -10.46 11.27
CA MET A 221 -4.29 -9.76 10.14
C MET A 221 -5.37 -10.61 9.46
N LEU A 222 -5.14 -11.91 9.26
CA LEU A 222 -6.13 -12.83 8.70
C LEU A 222 -7.30 -13.07 9.66
N ASP A 223 -7.04 -13.30 10.95
CA ASP A 223 -8.08 -13.51 11.96
C ASP A 223 -9.03 -12.31 12.08
N SER A 224 -8.49 -11.11 11.88
CA SER A 224 -9.24 -9.84 11.90
C SER A 224 -9.76 -9.41 10.53
N PHE A 225 -9.52 -10.16 9.44
CA PHE A 225 -9.90 -9.75 8.08
C PHE A 225 -11.39 -9.39 7.96
N ALA A 226 -12.28 -10.18 8.57
CA ALA A 226 -13.73 -9.92 8.56
C ALA A 226 -14.14 -8.62 9.27
N VAL A 227 -13.27 -8.04 10.10
CA VAL A 227 -13.46 -6.72 10.70
C VAL A 227 -13.17 -5.62 9.67
N PHE A 228 -12.08 -5.77 8.92
CA PHE A 228 -11.64 -4.81 7.91
C PHE A 228 -12.48 -4.87 6.63
N ASN A 229 -12.95 -6.05 6.24
CA ASN A 229 -13.74 -6.30 5.03
C ASN A 229 -15.21 -5.86 5.17
N ARG A 230 -15.44 -4.65 5.70
CA ARG A 230 -16.78 -4.07 5.94
C ARG A 230 -16.95 -2.68 5.38
N GLU A 231 -15.86 -1.92 5.31
CA GLU A 231 -15.85 -0.52 4.90
C GLU A 231 -14.63 -0.26 4.03
N VAL A 232 -14.78 0.59 3.02
CA VAL A 232 -13.74 0.90 2.04
C VAL A 232 -12.45 1.39 2.70
N ALA A 233 -12.54 2.36 3.61
CA ALA A 233 -11.36 2.90 4.30
C ALA A 233 -10.64 1.85 5.16
N SER A 234 -11.41 0.92 5.75
CA SER A 234 -10.87 -0.15 6.58
C SER A 234 -10.14 -1.18 5.71
N ILE A 235 -10.76 -1.70 4.65
CA ILE A 235 -10.11 -2.70 3.80
C ILE A 235 -8.88 -2.12 3.09
N ARG A 236 -8.91 -0.85 2.67
CA ARG A 236 -7.73 -0.16 2.12
C ARG A 236 -6.58 -0.14 3.12
N SER A 237 -6.86 0.25 4.36
CA SER A 237 -5.85 0.24 5.42
C SER A 237 -5.30 -1.17 5.68
N TRP A 238 -6.11 -2.22 5.55
CA TRP A 238 -5.64 -3.60 5.67
C TRP A 238 -4.70 -3.99 4.53
N LEU A 239 -5.02 -3.61 3.29
CA LEU A 239 -4.19 -3.84 2.11
C LEU A 239 -2.86 -3.08 2.20
N ASP A 240 -2.88 -1.83 2.67
CA ASP A 240 -1.66 -1.04 2.89
C ASP A 240 -0.73 -1.71 3.93
N MET A 241 -1.30 -2.25 5.01
CA MET A 241 -0.55 -3.01 6.01
C MET A 241 0.03 -4.30 5.42
N ALA A 242 -0.74 -5.02 4.61
CA ALA A 242 -0.29 -6.25 3.97
C ALA A 242 0.89 -5.98 3.01
N LEU A 243 0.77 -4.93 2.18
CA LEU A 243 1.82 -4.47 1.28
C LEU A 243 3.08 -4.06 2.06
N LEU A 244 2.93 -3.36 3.18
CA LEU A 244 4.05 -2.93 4.02
C LEU A 244 4.79 -4.13 4.63
N LEU A 245 4.08 -5.11 5.16
CA LEU A 245 4.69 -6.36 5.66
C LEU A 245 5.40 -7.13 4.55
N LEU A 246 4.79 -7.23 3.36
CA LEU A 246 5.42 -7.89 2.22
C LEU A 246 6.69 -7.17 1.75
N ARG A 247 6.77 -5.84 1.91
CA ARG A 247 7.96 -5.06 1.56
C ARG A 247 9.13 -5.30 2.50
N GLN A 248 8.86 -5.63 3.77
CA GLN A 248 9.88 -5.66 4.82
C GLN A 248 10.22 -7.06 5.30
N HIS A 249 9.22 -7.93 5.35
CA HIS A 249 9.32 -9.32 5.81
C HIS A 249 8.69 -10.24 4.76
N PRO A 250 9.18 -10.22 3.49
CA PRO A 250 8.51 -10.86 2.36
C PRO A 250 8.26 -12.35 2.62
N VAL A 251 9.27 -13.11 3.05
CA VAL A 251 9.13 -14.57 3.26
C VAL A 251 8.06 -14.89 4.32
N GLN A 252 8.13 -14.24 5.48
CA GLN A 252 7.23 -14.50 6.59
C GLN A 252 5.79 -14.07 6.29
N ALA A 253 5.63 -12.91 5.64
CA ALA A 253 4.33 -12.40 5.24
C ALA A 253 3.70 -13.28 4.15
N LEU A 254 4.50 -13.76 3.19
CA LEU A 254 4.05 -14.70 2.14
C LEU A 254 3.57 -16.02 2.75
N GLU A 255 4.36 -16.63 3.63
CA GLU A 255 4.03 -17.89 4.30
C GLU A 255 2.73 -17.81 5.11
N ALA A 256 2.48 -16.66 5.76
CA ALA A 256 1.34 -16.51 6.66
C ALA A 256 0.08 -15.96 5.96
N LEU A 257 0.16 -14.83 5.22
CA LEU A 257 -1.01 -14.19 4.59
C LEU A 257 -1.59 -14.99 3.43
N PHE A 258 -0.78 -15.85 2.81
CA PHE A 258 -1.18 -16.66 1.65
C PHE A 258 -1.07 -18.16 1.93
N ALA A 259 -0.98 -18.56 3.20
CA ALA A 259 -1.18 -19.95 3.58
C ALA A 259 -2.55 -20.43 3.05
N PRO A 260 -2.65 -21.66 2.52
CA PRO A 260 -3.94 -22.23 2.15
C PRO A 260 -4.83 -22.25 3.39
N ALA A 261 -6.05 -21.76 3.26
CA ALA A 261 -7.01 -21.81 4.35
C ALA A 261 -7.23 -23.27 4.76
N PRO A 262 -7.12 -23.62 6.05
CA PRO A 262 -7.27 -25.00 6.52
C PRO A 262 -8.71 -25.53 6.37
N SER A 263 -9.70 -24.67 6.07
CA SER A 263 -11.09 -25.06 5.82
C SER A 263 -11.53 -24.68 4.40
N LYS A 264 -12.33 -25.56 3.77
CA LYS A 264 -13.00 -25.28 2.48
C LYS A 264 -14.07 -24.18 2.58
N GLU A 265 -14.42 -23.73 3.79
CA GLU A 265 -15.52 -22.80 4.06
C GLU A 265 -15.07 -21.34 4.12
N THR A 266 -13.76 -21.07 4.25
CA THR A 266 -13.25 -19.69 4.25
C THR A 266 -12.83 -19.30 2.83
N THR A 267 -13.59 -18.39 2.21
CA THR A 267 -13.20 -17.77 0.95
C THR A 267 -11.84 -17.11 1.14
N TRP A 268 -10.88 -17.41 0.25
CA TRP A 268 -9.57 -16.78 0.26
C TRP A 268 -9.74 -15.27 0.29
N TRP A 269 -9.05 -14.59 1.23
CA TRP A 269 -9.31 -13.17 1.52
C TRP A 269 -9.25 -12.30 0.25
N LEU A 270 -8.39 -12.63 -0.70
CA LEU A 270 -8.28 -11.91 -1.96
C LEU A 270 -9.55 -12.02 -2.81
N ALA A 271 -10.09 -13.23 -2.95
CA ALA A 271 -11.36 -13.45 -3.63
C ALA A 271 -12.50 -12.70 -2.92
N ALA A 272 -12.55 -12.76 -1.58
CA ALA A 272 -13.54 -12.03 -0.79
C ALA A 272 -13.45 -10.50 -0.98
N VAL A 273 -12.25 -9.95 -1.10
CA VAL A 273 -12.06 -8.51 -1.40
C VAL A 273 -12.58 -8.18 -2.79
N VAL A 274 -12.28 -8.98 -3.81
CA VAL A 274 -12.77 -8.75 -5.17
C VAL A 274 -14.30 -8.87 -5.22
N GLU A 275 -14.88 -9.94 -4.68
CA GLU A 275 -16.33 -10.14 -4.66
C GLU A 275 -17.09 -8.98 -4.00
N THR A 276 -16.53 -8.42 -2.92
CA THR A 276 -17.19 -7.35 -2.16
C THR A 276 -16.94 -5.96 -2.75
N TRP A 277 -15.72 -5.71 -3.24
CA TRP A 277 -15.23 -4.35 -3.53
C TRP A 277 -14.82 -4.12 -4.98
N GLN A 278 -15.09 -5.05 -5.90
CA GLN A 278 -14.79 -4.89 -7.33
C GLN A 278 -15.20 -3.54 -7.94
N PRO A 279 -16.31 -2.88 -7.55
CA PRO A 279 -16.65 -1.56 -8.08
C PRO A 279 -15.76 -0.41 -7.54
N GLN A 280 -15.04 -0.61 -6.43
CA GLN A 280 -14.28 0.43 -5.74
C GLN A 280 -12.83 0.48 -6.25
N ALA A 281 -12.56 1.40 -7.18
CA ALA A 281 -11.26 1.50 -7.87
C ALA A 281 -10.07 1.67 -6.91
N GLU A 282 -10.26 2.42 -5.83
CA GLU A 282 -9.23 2.62 -4.81
C GLU A 282 -8.88 1.36 -4.01
N VAL A 283 -9.84 0.44 -3.81
CA VAL A 283 -9.60 -0.86 -3.17
C VAL A 283 -8.90 -1.80 -4.15
N MET A 284 -9.39 -1.85 -5.39
CA MET A 284 -8.81 -2.72 -6.42
C MET A 284 -7.39 -2.32 -6.78
N SER A 285 -7.10 -1.02 -6.86
CA SER A 285 -5.74 -0.51 -7.07
C SER A 285 -4.80 -0.95 -5.94
N ALA A 286 -5.19 -0.78 -4.67
CA ALA A 286 -4.39 -1.23 -3.53
C ALA A 286 -4.18 -2.76 -3.50
N LEU A 287 -5.23 -3.51 -3.86
CA LEU A 287 -5.16 -4.97 -3.96
C LEU A 287 -4.17 -5.42 -5.04
N LEU A 288 -4.28 -4.83 -6.24
CA LEU A 288 -3.40 -5.14 -7.36
C LEU A 288 -1.98 -4.68 -7.09
N ALA A 289 -1.75 -3.56 -6.41
CA ALA A 289 -0.42 -3.15 -5.96
C ALA A 289 0.23 -4.18 -5.02
N THR A 290 -0.57 -4.79 -4.12
CA THR A 290 -0.12 -5.89 -3.26
C THR A 290 0.31 -7.11 -4.08
N LEU A 291 -0.47 -7.46 -5.11
CA LEU A 291 -0.09 -8.52 -6.06
C LEU A 291 1.14 -8.14 -6.88
N THR A 292 1.22 -6.92 -7.41
CA THR A 292 2.36 -6.43 -8.18
C THR A 292 3.64 -6.57 -7.35
N HIS A 293 3.63 -6.19 -6.07
CA HIS A 293 4.76 -6.40 -5.17
C HIS A 293 5.05 -7.89 -4.89
N LEU A 294 4.03 -8.73 -4.81
CA LEU A 294 4.19 -10.18 -4.66
C LEU A 294 4.77 -10.86 -5.90
N PHE A 295 4.79 -10.22 -7.06
CA PHE A 295 5.37 -10.79 -8.29
C PHE A 295 6.57 -10.01 -8.82
N ALA A 296 6.67 -8.72 -8.51
CA ALA A 296 7.88 -7.93 -8.65
C ALA A 296 8.86 -8.37 -7.57
N LEU A 297 10.09 -8.73 -7.92
CA LEU A 297 11.30 -8.70 -7.08
C LEU A 297 12.45 -9.49 -7.76
N PRO A 298 13.73 -9.17 -7.41
CA PRO A 298 14.94 -9.36 -8.21
C PRO A 298 15.43 -10.81 -8.23
N HIS A 299 16.59 -11.03 -8.85
CA HIS A 299 17.11 -12.35 -9.16
C HIS A 299 18.05 -12.88 -8.05
N SER A 300 17.90 -14.17 -7.76
CA SER A 300 18.79 -15.08 -7.03
C SER A 300 18.86 -14.97 -5.50
N THR A 301 17.72 -15.02 -4.82
CA THR A 301 17.66 -15.31 -3.37
C THR A 301 16.73 -16.49 -3.05
N LEU A 302 16.92 -17.13 -1.89
CA LEU A 302 16.02 -18.17 -1.38
C LEU A 302 14.58 -17.66 -1.18
N GLY A 303 14.40 -16.35 -0.98
CA GLY A 303 13.08 -15.71 -0.98
C GLY A 303 12.38 -15.76 -2.34
N ASP A 304 13.13 -15.71 -3.44
CA ASP A 304 12.57 -15.77 -4.79
C ASP A 304 11.96 -17.14 -5.09
N GLU A 305 12.56 -18.22 -4.56
CA GLU A 305 12.04 -19.58 -4.73
C GLU A 305 10.71 -19.77 -4.00
N VAL A 306 10.61 -19.25 -2.77
CA VAL A 306 9.35 -19.26 -1.99
C VAL A 306 8.27 -18.44 -2.70
N GLN A 307 8.62 -17.25 -3.19
CA GLN A 307 7.71 -16.38 -3.92
C GLN A 307 7.22 -17.02 -5.23
N VAL A 308 8.10 -17.71 -5.97
CA VAL A 308 7.73 -18.45 -7.19
C VAL A 308 6.81 -19.64 -6.88
N ALA A 309 7.14 -20.43 -5.86
CA ALA A 309 6.30 -21.55 -5.44
C ALA A 309 4.90 -21.08 -5.01
N LEU A 310 4.83 -19.96 -4.27
CA LEU A 310 3.56 -19.36 -3.90
C LEU A 310 2.79 -18.86 -5.13
N ALA A 311 3.46 -18.16 -6.04
CA ALA A 311 2.85 -17.68 -7.27
C ALA A 311 2.21 -18.82 -8.08
N GLU A 312 2.95 -19.92 -8.25
CA GLU A 312 2.45 -21.14 -8.88
C GLU A 312 1.23 -21.69 -8.17
N LYS A 313 1.27 -21.74 -6.83
CA LYS A 313 0.17 -22.22 -6.00
C LYS A 313 -1.08 -21.35 -6.12
N LEU A 314 -0.96 -20.03 -6.00
CA LEU A 314 -2.09 -19.10 -6.09
C LEU A 314 -2.75 -19.14 -7.47
N ILE A 315 -1.95 -19.29 -8.53
CA ILE A 315 -2.47 -19.40 -9.90
C ILE A 315 -3.23 -20.72 -10.09
N LEU A 316 -2.70 -21.84 -9.57
CA LEU A 316 -3.29 -23.17 -9.75
C LEU A 316 -4.47 -23.44 -8.83
N GLU A 317 -4.25 -23.32 -7.52
CA GLU A 317 -5.17 -23.77 -6.50
C GLU A 317 -6.25 -22.71 -6.24
N GLN A 318 -5.89 -21.42 -6.30
CA GLN A 318 -6.78 -20.31 -5.92
C GLN A 318 -7.38 -19.57 -7.13
N ARG A 319 -7.14 -20.05 -8.36
CA ARG A 319 -7.66 -19.47 -9.61
C ARG A 319 -7.41 -17.95 -9.74
N LEU A 320 -6.30 -17.44 -9.18
CA LEU A 320 -5.98 -16.01 -9.15
C LEU A 320 -6.04 -15.34 -10.53
N LEU A 321 -5.65 -16.06 -11.57
CA LEU A 321 -5.72 -15.61 -12.95
C LEU A 321 -7.15 -15.29 -13.41
N GLY A 322 -8.11 -16.16 -13.07
CA GLY A 322 -9.53 -15.91 -13.35
C GLY A 322 -10.06 -14.70 -12.59
N VAL A 323 -9.63 -14.52 -11.33
CA VAL A 323 -10.00 -13.36 -10.51
C VAL A 323 -9.48 -12.06 -11.13
N VAL A 324 -8.21 -12.01 -11.52
CA VAL A 324 -7.61 -10.82 -12.16
C VAL A 324 -8.26 -10.52 -13.50
N CYS A 325 -8.53 -11.54 -14.34
CA CYS A 325 -9.28 -11.35 -15.58
C CYS A 325 -10.66 -10.76 -15.34
N GLY A 326 -11.39 -11.24 -14.32
CA GLY A 326 -12.70 -10.68 -13.95
C GLY A 326 -12.64 -9.19 -13.56
N VAL A 327 -11.60 -8.78 -12.82
CA VAL A 327 -11.34 -7.37 -12.51
C VAL A 327 -11.05 -6.57 -13.80
N VAL A 328 -10.19 -7.08 -14.68
CA VAL A 328 -9.87 -6.43 -15.96
C VAL A 328 -11.13 -6.26 -16.81
N ASP A 329 -11.96 -7.29 -16.94
CA ASP A 329 -13.20 -7.24 -17.74
C ASP A 329 -14.22 -6.24 -17.18
N HIS A 330 -14.28 -6.10 -15.85
CA HIS A 330 -15.12 -5.10 -15.20
C HIS A 330 -14.66 -3.67 -15.53
N TYR A 331 -13.39 -3.37 -15.28
CA TYR A 331 -12.87 -2.00 -15.48
C TYR A 331 -12.69 -1.63 -16.94
N HIS A 332 -12.45 -2.59 -17.83
CA HIS A 332 -12.44 -2.36 -19.27
C HIS A 332 -13.81 -1.90 -19.78
N ARG A 333 -14.90 -2.57 -19.35
CA ARG A 333 -16.27 -2.18 -19.68
C ARG A 333 -16.64 -0.81 -19.08
N ALA A 334 -16.24 -0.56 -17.84
CA ALA A 334 -16.45 0.73 -17.18
C ALA A 334 -15.72 1.87 -17.93
N SER A 335 -14.46 1.65 -18.32
CA SER A 335 -13.66 2.61 -19.10
C SER A 335 -14.34 2.97 -20.42
N ARG A 336 -14.79 1.97 -21.18
CA ARG A 336 -15.52 2.18 -22.45
C ARG A 336 -16.81 2.98 -22.26
N ALA A 337 -17.58 2.65 -21.23
CA ALA A 337 -18.83 3.35 -20.95
C ALA A 337 -18.60 4.83 -20.60
N LEU A 338 -17.56 5.13 -19.84
CA LEU A 338 -17.17 6.50 -19.48
C LEU A 338 -16.66 7.29 -20.70
N GLU A 339 -15.85 6.67 -21.56
CA GLU A 339 -15.39 7.27 -22.81
C GLU A 339 -16.57 7.61 -23.75
N ALA A 340 -17.55 6.70 -23.87
CA ALA A 340 -18.74 6.92 -24.70
C ALA A 340 -19.64 8.05 -24.19
N GLN A 341 -19.58 8.38 -22.90
CA GLN A 341 -20.40 9.42 -22.28
C GLN A 341 -19.74 10.82 -22.28
N GLY A 342 -18.46 10.93 -22.68
CA GLY A 342 -17.75 12.21 -22.74
C GLY A 342 -17.55 12.91 -21.39
N THR A 343 -17.83 12.23 -20.27
CA THR A 343 -17.70 12.76 -18.91
C THR A 343 -16.27 12.56 -18.39
N GLY A 344 -15.40 13.54 -18.62
CA GLY A 344 -13.98 13.46 -18.26
C GLY A 344 -13.66 13.76 -16.79
N SER A 345 -13.07 12.79 -16.10
CA SER A 345 -11.62 12.77 -15.76
C SER A 345 -11.35 11.86 -14.55
N THR A 346 -11.97 12.10 -13.39
CA THR A 346 -11.57 11.42 -12.14
C THR A 346 -11.94 9.94 -12.09
N ASN A 347 -13.16 9.57 -12.50
CA ASN A 347 -13.60 8.17 -12.50
C ASN A 347 -12.96 7.36 -13.63
N GLU A 348 -12.71 7.99 -14.76
CA GLU A 348 -12.02 7.38 -15.90
C GLU A 348 -10.54 7.10 -15.54
N ASP A 349 -9.87 8.08 -14.94
CA ASP A 349 -8.49 7.92 -14.49
C ASP A 349 -8.36 6.84 -13.39
N ALA A 350 -9.35 6.74 -12.50
CA ALA A 350 -9.39 5.67 -11.50
C ALA A 350 -9.54 4.27 -12.13
N ALA A 351 -10.41 4.12 -13.15
CA ALA A 351 -10.56 2.86 -13.87
C ALA A 351 -9.28 2.48 -14.64
N VAL A 352 -8.64 3.46 -15.28
CA VAL A 352 -7.38 3.26 -16.01
C VAL A 352 -6.24 2.90 -15.07
N LEU A 353 -6.18 3.48 -13.87
CA LEU A 353 -5.20 3.09 -12.84
C LEU A 353 -5.36 1.63 -12.42
N VAL A 354 -6.59 1.14 -12.26
CA VAL A 354 -6.82 -0.28 -11.95
C VAL A 354 -6.38 -1.18 -13.11
N LEU A 355 -6.69 -0.81 -14.35
CA LEU A 355 -6.23 -1.55 -15.54
C LEU A 355 -4.71 -1.55 -15.69
N LEU A 356 -4.04 -0.43 -15.37
CA LEU A 356 -2.60 -0.32 -15.32
C LEU A 356 -2.00 -1.30 -14.31
N GLU A 357 -2.51 -1.31 -13.07
CA GLU A 357 -2.02 -2.22 -12.03
C GLU A 357 -2.26 -3.69 -12.39
N ALA A 358 -3.42 -4.02 -12.96
CA ALA A 358 -3.70 -5.38 -13.41
C ALA A 358 -2.75 -5.80 -14.54
N THR A 359 -2.40 -4.86 -15.43
CA THR A 359 -1.41 -5.08 -16.50
C THR A 359 -0.01 -5.28 -15.92
N ARG A 360 0.37 -4.55 -14.87
CA ARG A 360 1.64 -4.76 -14.14
C ARG A 360 1.69 -6.15 -13.51
N VAL A 361 0.63 -6.58 -12.83
CA VAL A 361 0.51 -7.95 -12.29
C VAL A 361 0.72 -8.99 -13.40
N ALA A 362 -0.02 -8.85 -14.52
CA ALA A 362 0.08 -9.75 -15.66
C ALA A 362 1.49 -9.75 -16.29
N ARG A 363 2.15 -8.58 -16.40
CA ARG A 363 3.53 -8.48 -16.86
C ARG A 363 4.48 -9.24 -15.96
N GLN A 364 4.38 -9.04 -14.64
CA GLN A 364 5.24 -9.75 -13.69
C GLN A 364 5.05 -11.27 -13.77
N TRP A 365 3.83 -11.75 -14.02
CA TRP A 365 3.58 -13.17 -14.30
C TRP A 365 4.24 -13.64 -15.59
N SER A 366 4.11 -12.86 -16.66
CA SER A 366 4.67 -13.19 -17.98
C SER A 366 6.19 -13.32 -17.96
N GLU A 367 6.87 -12.61 -17.06
CA GLU A 367 8.33 -12.61 -16.94
C GLU A 367 8.91 -13.86 -16.27
N ARG A 368 8.07 -14.65 -15.59
CA ARG A 368 8.45 -15.85 -14.84
C ARG A 368 8.36 -17.08 -15.75
N PRO A 369 9.49 -17.73 -16.10
CA PRO A 369 9.50 -18.81 -17.11
C PRO A 369 8.59 -20.00 -16.80
N LYS A 370 8.42 -20.35 -15.51
CA LYS A 370 7.56 -21.46 -15.07
C LYS A 370 6.06 -21.13 -15.17
N LEU A 371 5.70 -19.84 -15.19
CA LEU A 371 4.31 -19.37 -15.25
C LEU A 371 3.88 -18.97 -16.67
N ALA A 372 4.82 -18.63 -17.54
CA ALA A 372 4.54 -18.22 -18.92
C ALA A 372 3.66 -19.20 -19.73
N PRO A 373 3.86 -20.54 -19.68
CA PRO A 373 2.97 -21.49 -20.38
C PRO A 373 1.54 -21.51 -19.83
N ARG A 374 1.35 -21.17 -18.55
CA ARG A 374 0.03 -21.15 -17.91
C ARG A 374 -0.74 -19.87 -18.24
N PHE A 375 -0.02 -18.75 -18.32
CA PHE A 375 -0.56 -17.52 -18.91
C PHE A 375 -0.97 -17.75 -20.38
N ALA A 376 -0.23 -18.59 -21.11
CA ALA A 376 -0.60 -18.93 -22.48
C ALA A 376 -1.93 -19.71 -22.58
N ALA A 377 -2.21 -20.58 -21.63
CA ALA A 377 -3.48 -21.30 -21.58
C ALA A 377 -4.68 -20.39 -21.23
N SER A 378 -4.45 -19.24 -20.61
CA SER A 378 -5.50 -18.27 -20.23
C SER A 378 -5.69 -17.12 -21.24
N GLN A 379 -5.06 -17.19 -22.41
CA GLN A 379 -5.05 -16.11 -23.43
C GLN A 379 -6.44 -15.59 -23.85
N GLY A 380 -7.51 -16.34 -23.60
CA GLY A 380 -8.84 -16.05 -24.14
C GLY A 380 -9.49 -14.75 -23.67
N SER A 381 -9.17 -14.24 -22.47
CA SER A 381 -9.86 -13.06 -21.90
C SER A 381 -9.00 -11.80 -21.85
N LEU A 382 -7.72 -11.89 -21.47
CA LEU A 382 -6.88 -10.72 -21.23
C LEU A 382 -6.29 -10.09 -22.51
N LEU A 383 -5.86 -10.90 -23.48
CA LEU A 383 -5.17 -10.42 -24.68
C LEU A 383 -6.05 -9.48 -25.55
N PRO A 384 -7.35 -9.78 -25.80
CA PRO A 384 -8.23 -8.87 -26.52
C PRO A 384 -8.34 -7.50 -25.83
N VAL A 385 -8.50 -7.49 -24.50
CA VAL A 385 -8.60 -6.27 -23.70
C VAL A 385 -7.32 -5.43 -23.79
N LEU A 386 -6.14 -6.05 -23.76
CA LEU A 386 -4.86 -5.36 -23.89
C LEU A 386 -4.67 -4.73 -25.28
N ILE A 387 -5.00 -5.45 -26.35
CA ILE A 387 -4.89 -4.95 -27.73
C ILE A 387 -5.83 -3.75 -27.92
N GLU A 388 -7.04 -3.85 -27.38
CA GLU A 388 -8.03 -2.80 -27.52
C GLU A 388 -7.70 -1.56 -26.67
N GLN A 389 -7.23 -1.75 -25.44
CA GLN A 389 -6.70 -0.66 -24.62
C GLN A 389 -5.50 -0.01 -25.29
N LEU A 390 -4.61 -0.78 -25.94
CA LEU A 390 -3.52 -0.21 -26.71
C LEU A 390 -4.05 0.68 -27.85
N GLU A 391 -5.09 0.26 -28.56
CA GLU A 391 -5.72 1.05 -29.61
C GLU A 391 -6.33 2.34 -29.07
N MET A 392 -7.15 2.25 -28.01
CA MET A 392 -7.79 3.39 -27.36
C MET A 392 -6.76 4.40 -26.84
N GLN A 393 -5.73 3.94 -26.14
CA GLN A 393 -4.73 4.82 -25.53
C GLN A 393 -3.70 5.33 -26.55
N SER A 394 -3.46 4.63 -27.67
CA SER A 394 -2.55 5.10 -28.73
C SER A 394 -3.01 6.39 -29.42
N LYS A 395 -4.33 6.69 -29.35
CA LYS A 395 -4.94 7.91 -29.89
C LYS A 395 -4.79 9.12 -28.92
N LEU A 396 -4.40 8.89 -27.66
CA LEU A 396 -4.24 9.90 -26.59
C LEU A 396 -2.88 9.78 -25.86
N PRO A 397 -1.73 9.80 -26.58
CA PRO A 397 -0.47 9.33 -26.03
C PRO A 397 0.09 10.20 -24.89
N SER A 398 -0.13 11.52 -24.87
CA SER A 398 0.59 12.43 -23.95
C SER A 398 0.28 12.27 -22.45
N LYS A 399 -0.85 11.65 -22.07
CA LYS A 399 -1.24 11.49 -20.64
C LYS A 399 -1.11 10.07 -20.08
N ARG A 400 -0.95 9.05 -20.93
CA ARG A 400 -1.07 7.62 -20.52
C ARG A 400 0.06 6.73 -21.04
N LEU A 401 1.23 7.31 -21.36
CA LEU A 401 2.39 6.58 -21.88
C LEU A 401 2.86 5.42 -20.99
N VAL A 402 2.78 5.56 -19.66
CA VAL A 402 3.19 4.49 -18.73
C VAL A 402 2.31 3.25 -18.94
N PHE A 403 1.01 3.44 -19.15
CA PHE A 403 0.09 2.34 -19.40
C PHE A 403 0.35 1.68 -20.77
N VAL A 404 0.55 2.48 -21.81
CA VAL A 404 0.94 1.99 -23.14
C VAL A 404 2.24 1.18 -23.07
N LEU A 405 3.24 1.66 -22.32
CA LEU A 405 4.51 0.97 -22.14
C LEU A 405 4.34 -0.39 -21.46
N GLU A 406 3.58 -0.46 -20.37
CA GLU A 406 3.32 -1.72 -19.65
C GLU A 406 2.61 -2.75 -20.54
N ILE A 407 1.65 -2.31 -21.37
CA ILE A 407 1.00 -3.18 -22.37
C ILE A 407 2.04 -3.69 -23.39
N LEU A 408 2.87 -2.80 -23.96
CA LEU A 408 3.89 -3.19 -24.94
C LEU A 408 4.90 -4.18 -24.36
N LEU A 409 5.35 -3.98 -23.12
CA LEU A 409 6.28 -4.87 -22.43
C LEU A 409 5.67 -6.24 -22.19
N LEU A 410 4.41 -6.30 -21.74
CA LEU A 410 3.69 -7.55 -21.59
C LEU A 410 3.56 -8.27 -22.94
N LEU A 411 3.06 -7.59 -23.97
CA LEU A 411 2.92 -8.17 -25.32
C LEU A 411 4.26 -8.66 -25.89
N ARG A 412 5.36 -7.94 -25.62
CA ARG A 412 6.72 -8.37 -25.98
C ARG A 412 7.11 -9.68 -25.29
N HIS A 413 6.88 -9.81 -23.99
CA HIS A 413 7.16 -11.06 -23.29
C HIS A 413 6.32 -12.21 -23.84
N LEU A 414 5.04 -11.96 -24.11
CA LEU A 414 4.17 -12.95 -24.73
C LEU A 414 4.67 -13.34 -26.12
N ALA A 415 5.09 -12.38 -26.96
CA ALA A 415 5.67 -12.67 -28.27
C ALA A 415 6.94 -13.52 -28.18
N VAL A 416 7.84 -13.20 -27.24
CA VAL A 416 9.06 -13.99 -26.98
C VAL A 416 8.73 -15.43 -26.58
N HIS A 417 7.68 -15.62 -25.77
CA HIS A 417 7.21 -16.93 -25.34
C HIS A 417 6.27 -17.63 -26.35
N ARG A 418 6.02 -17.03 -27.53
CA ARG A 418 5.07 -17.49 -28.59
C ARG A 418 3.63 -17.61 -28.12
N VAL A 419 3.22 -16.64 -27.33
CA VAL A 419 1.94 -16.56 -26.64
C VAL A 419 1.08 -15.43 -27.23
N LEU A 420 1.43 -14.89 -28.41
CA LEU A 420 0.76 -13.73 -28.97
C LEU A 420 0.05 -14.07 -30.27
N LEU A 421 -1.27 -13.87 -30.29
CA LEU A 421 -2.10 -13.90 -31.50
C LEU A 421 -1.96 -12.56 -32.23
N VAL A 422 -1.67 -12.63 -33.52
CA VAL A 422 -1.52 -11.45 -34.37
C VAL A 422 -2.91 -10.94 -34.77
N SER A 423 -3.19 -9.67 -34.45
CA SER A 423 -4.38 -8.94 -34.90
C SER A 423 -3.99 -7.80 -35.84
N GLU A 424 -4.87 -7.47 -36.79
CA GLU A 424 -4.73 -6.28 -37.64
C GLU A 424 -4.77 -4.99 -36.81
N SER A 425 -5.59 -4.94 -35.76
CA SER A 425 -5.66 -3.81 -34.83
C SER A 425 -4.35 -3.59 -34.09
N LEU A 426 -3.67 -4.66 -33.69
CA LEU A 426 -2.34 -4.58 -33.07
C LEU A 426 -1.30 -4.00 -34.03
N HIS A 427 -1.29 -4.44 -35.29
CA HIS A 427 -0.40 -3.90 -36.32
C HIS A 427 -0.63 -2.40 -36.57
N ALA A 428 -1.91 -1.98 -36.63
CA ALA A 428 -2.28 -0.58 -36.79
C ALA A 428 -1.77 0.26 -35.60
N SER A 429 -2.07 -0.14 -34.36
CA SER A 429 -1.62 0.56 -33.14
C SER A 429 -0.10 0.67 -33.06
N LEU A 430 0.64 -0.40 -33.39
CA LEU A 430 2.11 -0.38 -33.42
C LEU A 430 2.64 0.56 -34.50
N LYS A 431 2.01 0.64 -35.68
CA LYS A 431 2.40 1.58 -36.74
C LYS A 431 2.21 3.03 -36.29
N TRP A 432 1.09 3.35 -35.63
CA TRP A 432 0.81 4.68 -35.08
C TRP A 432 1.83 5.10 -34.02
N LEU A 433 2.10 4.23 -33.03
CA LEU A 433 3.07 4.52 -31.95
C LEU A 433 4.50 4.69 -32.44
N ARG A 434 4.86 4.09 -33.57
CA ARG A 434 6.17 4.26 -34.23
C ARG A 434 6.33 5.61 -34.92
N CYS A 435 5.24 6.18 -35.43
CA CYS A 435 5.26 7.41 -36.23
C CYS A 435 5.10 8.68 -35.37
N GLY A 436 4.54 8.57 -34.16
CA GLY A 436 4.29 9.72 -33.28
C GLY A 436 5.52 10.37 -32.63
N SER A 437 6.72 9.83 -32.83
CA SER A 437 7.99 10.35 -32.28
C SER A 437 8.76 11.28 -33.22
N SER A 438 8.08 11.97 -34.14
CA SER A 438 8.70 12.92 -35.08
C SER A 438 8.91 14.32 -34.47
N ILE A 439 9.56 14.40 -33.30
CA ILE A 439 10.17 15.64 -32.82
C ILE A 439 11.68 15.38 -32.78
N GLY A 440 12.41 16.15 -33.59
CA GLY A 440 13.73 15.83 -34.17
C GLY A 440 14.81 15.28 -33.23
N GLY A 441 15.53 14.27 -33.73
CA GLY A 441 16.77 13.77 -33.13
C GLY A 441 17.32 12.55 -33.86
N SER A 442 18.54 12.66 -34.37
CA SER A 442 19.32 11.64 -35.11
C SER A 442 19.39 10.27 -34.38
N PRO A 443 19.53 9.12 -35.08
CA PRO A 443 19.39 7.77 -34.49
C PRO A 443 20.51 7.31 -33.54
N CYS A 444 21.48 8.17 -33.19
CA CYS A 444 22.77 7.71 -32.66
C CYS A 444 23.25 8.35 -31.35
N ALA A 445 22.42 9.04 -30.55
CA ALA A 445 22.85 9.59 -29.26
C ALA A 445 21.87 9.27 -28.13
N GLY A 446 22.38 8.78 -27.01
CA GLY A 446 21.62 8.24 -25.87
C GLY A 446 20.47 9.14 -25.39
N HIS A 447 19.24 8.64 -25.57
CA HIS A 447 18.00 9.23 -25.06
C HIS A 447 17.30 8.25 -24.10
N ASP A 448 18.04 7.64 -23.16
CA ASP A 448 17.49 6.70 -22.16
C ASP A 448 16.68 7.40 -21.03
N GLY A 449 16.06 8.54 -21.32
CA GLY A 449 15.26 9.33 -20.37
C GLY A 449 13.92 9.85 -20.88
N ASP A 450 13.62 9.74 -22.18
CA ASP A 450 12.32 10.16 -22.74
C ASP A 450 11.35 8.98 -22.85
N LEU A 451 10.21 9.09 -22.15
CA LEU A 451 9.19 8.05 -22.11
C LEU A 451 8.54 7.84 -23.50
N HIS A 452 8.43 8.89 -24.32
CA HIS A 452 7.94 8.77 -25.70
C HIS A 452 8.92 7.96 -26.56
N ALA A 453 10.22 8.27 -26.49
CA ALA A 453 11.26 7.50 -27.16
C ALA A 453 11.28 6.02 -26.72
N LEU A 454 11.05 5.75 -25.43
CA LEU A 454 10.97 4.40 -24.90
C LEU A 454 9.76 3.63 -25.46
N VAL A 455 8.57 4.23 -25.48
CA VAL A 455 7.36 3.65 -26.07
C VAL A 455 7.56 3.36 -27.56
N ALA A 456 8.10 4.31 -28.32
CA ALA A 456 8.38 4.13 -29.75
C ALA A 456 9.43 3.05 -30.02
N ARG A 457 10.44 2.92 -29.14
CA ARG A 457 11.43 1.83 -29.20
C ARG A 457 10.79 0.47 -28.94
N GLU A 458 10.03 0.33 -27.86
CA GLU A 458 9.36 -0.95 -27.53
C GLU A 458 8.31 -1.33 -28.59
N ALA A 459 7.60 -0.37 -29.17
CA ALA A 459 6.68 -0.62 -30.29
C ALA A 459 7.41 -1.12 -31.56
N ARG A 460 8.60 -0.57 -31.86
CA ARG A 460 9.45 -1.06 -32.97
C ARG A 460 9.96 -2.47 -32.70
N ASP A 461 10.49 -2.72 -31.51
CA ASP A 461 11.01 -4.03 -31.09
C ASP A 461 9.92 -5.11 -31.19
N LEU A 462 8.72 -4.82 -30.68
CA LEU A 462 7.58 -5.73 -30.75
C LEU A 462 7.13 -6.00 -32.19
N HIS A 463 7.05 -4.97 -33.03
CA HIS A 463 6.71 -5.12 -34.44
C HIS A 463 7.74 -5.99 -35.18
N GLN A 464 9.04 -5.81 -34.92
CA GLN A 464 10.09 -6.64 -35.49
C GLN A 464 10.03 -8.10 -34.98
N LEU A 465 9.73 -8.32 -33.70
CA LEU A 465 9.56 -9.66 -33.13
C LEU A 465 8.37 -10.40 -33.76
N ILE A 466 7.26 -9.70 -33.99
CA ILE A 466 6.09 -10.26 -34.69
C ILE A 466 6.46 -10.58 -36.15
N GLY A 467 7.12 -9.65 -36.86
CA GLY A 467 7.50 -9.82 -38.26
C GLY A 467 8.55 -10.93 -38.50
N SER A 468 9.55 -11.05 -37.62
CA SER A 468 10.56 -12.11 -37.69
C SER A 468 10.02 -13.50 -37.37
N GLY A 469 8.96 -13.60 -36.55
CA GLY A 469 8.22 -14.84 -36.34
C GLY A 469 7.41 -15.28 -37.56
N ILE A 470 6.99 -14.34 -38.41
CA ILE A 470 6.24 -14.61 -39.66
C ILE A 470 7.19 -15.08 -40.77
N CYS A 471 8.37 -14.45 -40.93
CA CYS A 471 9.35 -14.87 -41.94
C CYS A 471 10.04 -16.23 -41.65
N GLY A 472 9.98 -16.74 -40.42
CA GLY A 472 10.50 -18.07 -40.07
C GLY A 472 9.57 -19.24 -40.44
N ALA A 473 8.32 -18.94 -40.85
CA ALA A 473 7.31 -19.94 -41.20
C ALA A 473 7.09 -20.09 -42.72
N GLU A 474 7.78 -19.32 -43.56
CA GLU A 474 7.75 -19.47 -45.02
C GLU A 474 8.72 -20.55 -45.51
N SER A 475 8.61 -21.75 -44.95
CA SER A 475 9.15 -22.96 -45.57
C SER A 475 8.42 -24.18 -44.99
N THR A 476 7.11 -24.26 -45.24
CA THR A 476 6.42 -25.48 -45.71
C THR A 476 4.90 -25.26 -45.70
N THR A 477 4.30 -25.65 -46.84
CA THR A 477 2.86 -25.88 -47.11
C THR A 477 1.96 -24.67 -47.35
N ARG A 478 1.66 -24.48 -48.65
CA ARG A 478 0.41 -23.93 -49.17
C ARG A 478 -0.76 -24.72 -48.57
N ASP A 479 -1.59 -24.09 -47.76
CA ASP A 479 -3.05 -24.25 -47.85
C ASP A 479 -3.79 -23.10 -47.13
N ARG A 480 -4.83 -22.60 -47.80
CA ARG A 480 -5.67 -21.48 -47.34
C ARG A 480 -6.60 -21.94 -46.23
N ASN A 481 -6.44 -21.39 -45.01
CA ASN A 481 -7.48 -21.32 -43.98
C ASN A 481 -7.24 -20.09 -43.05
N PRO A 482 -8.25 -19.28 -42.67
CA PRO A 482 -8.05 -17.96 -42.07
C PRO A 482 -7.94 -17.96 -40.53
N ARG A 483 -7.31 -18.98 -39.93
CA ARG A 483 -6.97 -19.04 -38.49
C ARG A 483 -5.68 -19.84 -38.29
N SER A 484 -4.54 -19.30 -38.70
CA SER A 484 -3.24 -19.93 -38.47
C SER A 484 -2.67 -19.54 -37.11
N VAL A 485 -2.73 -20.47 -36.15
CA VAL A 485 -1.95 -20.43 -34.90
C VAL A 485 -0.54 -20.87 -35.27
N VAL A 486 0.42 -19.94 -35.20
CA VAL A 486 1.82 -20.21 -35.58
C VAL A 486 2.67 -20.38 -34.32
N VAL A 487 3.18 -21.60 -34.12
CA VAL A 487 4.13 -21.97 -33.06
C VAL A 487 5.55 -21.93 -33.63
N VAL A 488 6.43 -21.11 -33.07
CA VAL A 488 7.86 -21.04 -33.46
C VAL A 488 8.74 -21.48 -32.28
N SER A 489 10.02 -21.88 -32.46
CA SER A 489 11.00 -22.58 -31.56
C SER A 489 12.34 -21.81 -31.27
N ARG A 490 12.77 -21.59 -29.99
CA ARG A 490 14.01 -20.96 -29.37
C ARG A 490 14.49 -19.54 -29.81
N ALA A 491 15.21 -18.68 -29.04
CA ALA A 491 16.16 -18.81 -27.90
C ALA A 491 16.20 -17.55 -26.97
N VAL A 492 16.51 -17.70 -25.66
CA VAL A 492 16.67 -16.58 -24.70
C VAL A 492 17.78 -16.89 -23.68
N ALA A 493 18.76 -15.99 -23.51
CA ALA A 493 19.60 -15.98 -22.29
C ALA A 493 20.29 -14.64 -21.89
N VAL A 494 20.52 -13.65 -22.75
CA VAL A 494 21.57 -12.63 -22.42
C VAL A 494 21.11 -11.19 -22.11
N GLN A 495 19.86 -10.78 -22.32
CA GLN A 495 19.53 -9.34 -22.35
C GLN A 495 19.14 -8.67 -21.01
N ARG A 496 19.09 -9.37 -19.86
CA ARG A 496 18.43 -8.84 -18.64
C ARG A 496 19.31 -7.95 -17.74
N ARG A 497 20.64 -7.95 -17.87
CA ARG A 497 21.54 -7.19 -16.97
C ARG A 497 21.71 -5.70 -17.28
N ARG A 498 21.37 -5.22 -18.48
CA ARG A 498 21.70 -3.84 -18.92
C ARG A 498 20.63 -2.76 -18.64
N ARG A 499 19.47 -3.10 -18.07
CA ARG A 499 18.31 -2.17 -18.03
C ARG A 499 18.15 -1.34 -16.74
N ALA A 500 18.88 -1.64 -15.68
CA ALA A 500 18.75 -0.92 -14.39
C ALA A 500 19.85 0.13 -14.16
N GLU A 501 20.99 0.06 -14.86
CA GLU A 501 22.14 0.94 -14.58
C GLU A 501 22.04 2.31 -15.27
N ASN A 502 21.18 2.47 -16.27
CA ASN A 502 21.17 3.67 -17.14
C ASN A 502 19.87 4.52 -17.09
N VAL A 503 18.92 4.21 -16.19
CA VAL A 503 17.64 4.94 -16.11
C VAL A 503 17.72 6.03 -15.03
N LYS A 504 17.37 7.27 -15.39
CA LYS A 504 17.40 8.40 -14.44
C LYS A 504 16.46 8.17 -13.24
N PRO A 505 16.82 8.65 -12.03
CA PRO A 505 16.01 8.51 -10.82
C PRO A 505 14.57 9.04 -10.96
N GLU A 506 14.37 10.05 -11.81
CA GLU A 506 13.08 10.69 -12.08
C GLU A 506 12.12 9.77 -12.84
N THR A 507 12.63 8.96 -13.76
CA THR A 507 11.85 7.94 -14.47
C THR A 507 11.50 6.79 -13.53
N LEU A 508 12.41 6.42 -12.62
CA LEU A 508 12.15 5.47 -11.54
C LEU A 508 11.15 6.00 -10.49
N ALA A 509 11.06 7.32 -10.30
CA ALA A 509 10.09 7.94 -9.39
C ALA A 509 8.64 7.72 -9.87
N ALA A 510 8.41 7.58 -11.18
CA ALA A 510 7.11 7.19 -11.74
C ALA A 510 6.75 5.71 -11.49
N TYR A 511 7.75 4.86 -11.17
CA TYR A 511 7.59 3.47 -10.77
C TYR A 511 7.51 3.28 -9.23
N ARG A 512 7.79 4.32 -8.43
CA ARG A 512 7.85 4.26 -6.95
C ARG A 512 6.62 4.81 -6.24
N ARG A 513 5.57 5.23 -6.95
CA ARG A 513 4.31 5.67 -6.36
C ARG A 513 3.32 4.52 -6.26
#